data_AF-A0A2S8JMJ8-F1
#
_entry.id   AF-A0A2S8JMJ8-F1
#
_cell.length_a   1.000
_cell.length_b   1.000
_cell.length_c   1.000
_cell.angle_alpha   90.00
_cell.angle_beta   90.00
_cell.angle_gamma   90.00
#
_symmetry.space_group_name_H-M   'P 1'
#
loop_
_entity.id
_entity.type
_entity.pdbx_description
1 polymer ?
#
loop_
_entity_poly.entity_id
_entity_poly.type
_entity_poly.pdbx_seq_one_letter_code
_entity_poly.pdbx_strand_id
1 'polypeptide(L)'
;MKKLVLLFFCCFFSASSSANDFYRADARTPEDIRRDGGLLPRGQSEAYEHGTPVNINLYDHARGTVTGNTRYNDGYVSTTTTLRQAHLIGQNFLGGYNEYYIYVVAAAPNLLNVNGVLGRYSPHPDENEFAALGGIPLSQIIGWYRVFFGVIEGGMQRNRDYRGDLFRGLTVAPNEDGYQLAGFPANFPAWRETPWSTFAPEQCGPNKKTIKELSCTSATNALSKYDLMNFKKFLKRRLTLMFLISEDDFINVHGDRNEF
;
A
#
# COMPACT_ATOMS: atom_id res chain seq x y z
N MET A 1 -46.20 -36.55 -23.10
CA MET A 1 -45.29 -36.13 -22.01
C MET A 1 -44.23 -35.20 -22.60
N LYS A 2 -44.31 -33.88 -22.35
CA LYS A 2 -43.33 -32.90 -22.85
C LYS A 2 -42.22 -32.73 -21.80
N LYS A 3 -40.97 -32.99 -22.18
CA LYS A 3 -39.80 -32.69 -21.34
C LYS A 3 -39.43 -31.23 -21.53
N LEU A 4 -39.47 -30.46 -20.45
CA LEU A 4 -39.00 -29.08 -20.39
C LEU A 4 -37.50 -29.11 -20.05
N VAL A 5 -36.65 -28.64 -20.97
CA VAL A 5 -35.21 -28.46 -20.73
C VAL A 5 -35.02 -27.02 -20.26
N LEU A 6 -34.61 -26.84 -19.00
CA LEU A 6 -34.29 -25.55 -18.42
C LEU A 6 -32.81 -25.26 -18.66
N LEU A 7 -32.49 -24.34 -19.58
CA LEU A 7 -31.14 -23.85 -19.82
C LEU A 7 -30.81 -22.77 -18.78
N PHE A 8 -29.90 -23.08 -17.86
CA PHE A 8 -29.37 -22.16 -16.87
C PHE A 8 -28.35 -21.25 -17.54
N PHE A 9 -28.75 -20.02 -17.89
CA PHE A 9 -27.84 -19.01 -18.43
C PHE A 9 -27.07 -18.40 -17.26
N CYS A 10 -25.89 -18.97 -16.94
CA CYS A 10 -24.94 -18.33 -16.02
C CYS A 10 -24.40 -17.06 -16.69
N CYS A 11 -25.04 -15.93 -16.42
CA CYS A 11 -24.45 -14.61 -16.64
C CYS A 11 -23.19 -14.52 -15.77
N PHE A 12 -22.03 -14.80 -16.36
CA PHE A 12 -20.75 -14.36 -15.83
C PHE A 12 -20.78 -12.84 -15.81
N PHE A 13 -21.11 -12.27 -14.64
CA PHE A 13 -20.77 -10.89 -14.33
C PHE A 13 -19.24 -10.82 -14.33
N SER A 14 -18.66 -10.45 -15.47
CA SER A 14 -17.30 -9.94 -15.52
C SER A 14 -17.30 -8.63 -14.75
N ALA A 15 -17.04 -8.71 -13.44
CA ALA A 15 -16.67 -7.54 -12.67
C ALA A 15 -15.38 -7.00 -13.28
N SER A 16 -15.50 -5.96 -14.10
CA SER A 16 -14.35 -5.17 -14.54
C SER A 16 -13.72 -4.55 -13.29
N SER A 17 -12.75 -5.26 -12.72
CA SER A 17 -11.80 -4.75 -11.75
C SER A 17 -11.02 -3.64 -12.44
N SER A 18 -11.45 -2.39 -12.29
CA SER A 18 -10.57 -1.25 -12.56
C SER A 18 -9.50 -1.28 -11.49
N ALA A 19 -8.29 -1.74 -11.85
CA ALA A 19 -7.11 -1.49 -11.04
C ALA A 19 -6.93 0.03 -11.00
N ASN A 20 -7.29 0.65 -9.89
CA ASN A 20 -7.04 2.07 -9.70
C ASN A 20 -5.56 2.26 -9.41
N ASP A 21 -4.89 3.08 -10.22
CA ASP A 21 -3.53 3.52 -9.96
C ASP A 21 -3.54 4.58 -8.85
N PHE A 22 -2.48 4.59 -8.04
CA PHE A 22 -2.24 5.56 -6.98
C PHE A 22 -1.04 6.43 -7.33
N TYR A 23 -1.03 7.65 -6.81
CA TYR A 23 -0.07 8.67 -7.20
C TYR A 23 0.58 9.30 -5.98
N ARG A 24 1.89 9.53 -6.05
CA ARG A 24 2.65 10.18 -4.98
C ARG A 24 3.65 11.16 -5.57
N ALA A 25 3.58 12.42 -5.17
CA ALA A 25 4.68 13.35 -5.36
C ALA A 25 5.78 13.10 -4.32
N ASP A 26 7.02 12.93 -4.76
CA ASP A 26 8.18 12.70 -3.89
C ASP A 26 9.42 13.40 -4.47
N ALA A 27 10.24 13.99 -3.60
CA ALA A 27 11.47 14.68 -4.00
C ALA A 27 12.62 13.73 -4.37
N ARG A 28 12.55 12.46 -3.97
CA ARG A 28 13.58 11.46 -4.30
C ARG A 28 13.54 11.08 -5.77
N THR A 29 14.72 10.94 -6.37
CA THR A 29 14.88 10.56 -7.78
C THR A 29 14.57 9.08 -8.00
N PRO A 30 14.22 8.66 -9.23
CA PRO A 30 14.03 7.24 -9.54
C PRO A 30 15.26 6.38 -9.21
N GLU A 31 16.47 6.93 -9.34
CA GLU A 31 17.72 6.27 -8.99
C GLU A 31 17.83 6.04 -7.47
N ASP A 32 17.43 7.01 -6.65
CA ASP A 32 17.34 6.83 -5.20
C ASP A 32 16.33 5.75 -4.83
N ILE A 33 15.15 5.77 -5.45
CA ILE A 33 14.10 4.77 -5.20
C ILE A 33 14.54 3.37 -5.60
N ARG A 34 15.30 3.20 -6.69
CA ARG A 34 15.86 1.90 -7.06
C ARG A 34 16.89 1.41 -6.04
N ARG A 35 17.78 2.28 -5.57
CA ARG A 35 18.78 1.95 -4.54
C ARG A 35 18.13 1.51 -3.23
N ASP A 36 17.04 2.17 -2.84
CA ASP A 36 16.30 1.89 -1.61
C ASP A 36 15.35 0.68 -1.77
N GLY A 37 15.19 0.17 -2.99
CA GLY A 37 14.27 -0.93 -3.31
C GLY A 37 12.79 -0.52 -3.26
N GLY A 38 12.48 0.78 -3.26
CA GLY A 38 11.13 1.30 -3.20
C GLY A 38 11.01 2.68 -2.55
N LEU A 39 9.79 3.19 -2.43
CA LEU A 39 9.47 4.38 -1.65
C LEU A 39 9.33 3.97 -0.19
N LEU A 40 10.38 4.21 0.60
CA LEU A 40 10.43 3.82 2.02
C LEU A 40 9.87 4.91 2.94
N PRO A 41 9.28 4.53 4.11
CA PRO A 41 8.96 5.45 5.18
C PRO A 41 10.23 6.08 5.80
N ARG A 42 10.06 7.25 6.41
CA ARG A 42 11.12 7.98 7.13
C ARG A 42 11.65 7.13 8.28
N GLY A 43 12.97 7.09 8.40
CA GLY A 43 13.65 6.36 9.47
C GLY A 43 13.90 4.88 9.16
N GLN A 44 13.48 4.38 7.99
CA GLN A 44 13.93 3.09 7.48
C GLN A 44 15.17 3.30 6.59
N SER A 45 16.31 2.74 7.00
CA SER A 45 17.58 2.83 6.27
C SER A 45 17.89 1.59 5.42
N GLU A 46 17.27 0.46 5.74
CA GLU A 46 17.43 -0.79 4.98
C GLU A 46 16.45 -0.84 3.81
N ALA A 47 16.91 -1.45 2.71
CA ALA A 47 16.08 -1.65 1.51
C ALA A 47 14.76 -2.36 1.84
N TYR A 48 13.73 -2.11 1.03
CA TYR A 48 12.36 -2.55 1.29
C TYR A 48 12.25 -4.02 1.74
N GLU A 49 12.94 -4.95 1.08
CA GLU A 49 12.85 -6.39 1.35
C GLU A 49 13.32 -6.78 2.76
N HIS A 50 14.31 -6.06 3.31
CA HIS A 50 14.95 -6.41 4.57
C HIS A 50 14.48 -5.51 5.73
N GLY A 51 14.27 -4.23 5.45
CA GLY A 51 13.94 -3.23 6.45
C GLY A 51 12.51 -3.32 6.96
N THR A 52 12.30 -2.95 8.22
CA THR A 52 10.97 -2.76 8.82
C THR A 52 10.99 -1.45 9.59
N PRO A 53 10.01 -0.55 9.41
CA PRO A 53 9.97 0.69 10.19
C PRO A 53 9.92 0.40 11.70
N VAL A 54 10.63 1.21 12.49
CA VAL A 54 10.69 1.03 13.94
C VAL A 54 9.32 1.23 14.59
N ASN A 55 8.62 2.29 14.16
CA ASN A 55 7.26 2.63 14.55
C ASN A 55 6.34 2.59 13.34
N ILE A 56 5.19 1.93 13.50
CA ILE A 56 4.11 1.88 12.52
C ILE A 56 2.81 2.26 13.22
N ASN A 57 2.24 3.41 12.86
CA ASN A 57 0.98 3.90 13.40
C ASN A 57 0.24 4.77 12.36
N LEU A 58 -0.93 4.34 11.91
CA LEU A 58 -1.69 5.01 10.87
C LEU A 58 -2.23 6.38 11.33
N TYR A 59 -2.75 6.47 12.55
CA TYR A 59 -3.28 7.72 13.10
C TYR A 59 -2.19 8.77 13.35
N ASP A 60 -1.00 8.35 13.79
CA ASP A 60 0.14 9.27 13.93
C ASP A 60 0.68 9.69 12.56
N HIS A 61 0.77 8.76 11.60
CA HIS A 61 1.12 9.06 10.21
C HIS A 61 0.19 10.11 9.60
N ALA A 62 -1.13 9.89 9.67
CA ALA A 62 -2.14 10.76 9.07
C ALA A 62 -2.16 12.17 9.69
N ARG A 63 -1.73 12.32 10.95
CA ARG A 63 -1.55 13.62 11.63
C ARG A 63 -0.17 14.24 11.42
N GLY A 64 0.75 13.51 10.78
CA GLY A 64 2.13 13.92 10.58
C GLY A 64 2.24 15.24 9.83
N THR A 65 3.15 16.10 10.29
CA THR A 65 3.47 17.33 9.57
C THR A 65 4.34 17.03 8.35
N VAL A 66 4.00 17.68 7.25
CA VAL A 66 4.73 17.53 5.98
C VAL A 66 5.97 18.42 6.04
N THR A 67 7.16 17.82 6.18
CA THR A 67 8.45 18.54 6.24
C THR A 67 9.42 17.98 5.22
N GLY A 68 9.78 18.79 4.21
CA GLY A 68 10.77 18.45 3.17
C GLY A 68 10.35 17.34 2.20
N ASN A 69 9.23 16.65 2.43
CA ASN A 69 8.63 15.68 1.51
C ASN A 69 7.16 15.44 1.89
N THR A 70 6.33 14.88 0.98
CA THR A 70 4.96 14.44 1.28
C THR A 70 4.94 13.35 2.35
N ARG A 71 3.86 13.24 3.15
CA ARG A 71 3.79 12.38 4.34
C ARG A 71 4.34 10.97 4.09
N TYR A 72 5.27 10.56 4.94
CA TYR A 72 5.98 9.28 4.87
C TYR A 72 6.53 8.84 6.23
N ASN A 73 6.01 9.38 7.33
CA ASN A 73 6.41 9.07 8.70
C ASN A 73 5.67 7.85 9.26
N ASP A 74 6.05 7.43 10.48
CA ASP A 74 5.32 6.42 11.28
C ASP A 74 4.98 5.14 10.51
N GLY A 75 5.92 4.71 9.66
CA GLY A 75 5.87 3.42 8.99
C GLY A 75 4.96 3.33 7.77
N TYR A 76 4.38 4.44 7.32
CA TYR A 76 3.54 4.49 6.13
C TYR A 76 4.09 5.47 5.09
N VAL A 77 3.70 5.28 3.84
CA VAL A 77 3.98 6.22 2.73
C VAL A 77 2.66 6.62 2.08
N SER A 78 2.32 7.91 2.10
CA SER A 78 1.07 8.41 1.57
C SER A 78 1.05 8.42 0.05
N THR A 79 -0.12 8.13 -0.51
CA THR A 79 -0.49 8.28 -1.91
C THR A 79 -1.87 8.92 -2.01
N THR A 80 -2.25 9.37 -3.20
CA THR A 80 -3.60 9.85 -3.52
C THR A 80 -4.12 9.17 -4.79
N THR A 81 -5.38 9.38 -5.13
CA THR A 81 -6.10 8.61 -6.16
C THR A 81 -6.01 9.19 -7.57
N THR A 82 -5.45 10.39 -7.74
CA THR A 82 -5.32 11.01 -9.07
C THR A 82 -3.99 11.72 -9.27
N LEU A 83 -3.48 11.69 -10.51
CA LEU A 83 -2.29 12.45 -10.91
C LEU A 83 -2.45 13.95 -10.59
N ARG A 84 -3.63 14.52 -10.85
CA ARG A 84 -3.92 15.93 -10.56
C ARG A 84 -3.77 16.24 -9.07
N GLN A 85 -4.33 15.41 -8.19
CA GLN A 85 -4.23 15.63 -6.75
C GLN A 85 -2.78 15.47 -6.28
N ALA A 86 -2.04 14.47 -6.80
CA ALA A 86 -0.63 14.29 -6.46
C ALA A 86 0.21 15.50 -6.92
N HIS A 87 -0.10 16.06 -8.09
CA HIS A 87 0.54 17.28 -8.59
C HIS A 87 0.24 18.47 -7.69
N LEU A 88 -1.02 18.69 -7.28
CA LEU A 88 -1.39 19.77 -6.34
C LEU A 88 -0.68 19.65 -4.99
N ILE A 89 -0.63 18.43 -4.44
CA ILE A 89 0.12 18.12 -3.21
C ILE A 89 1.61 18.40 -3.41
N GLY A 90 2.18 17.99 -4.54
CA GLY A 90 3.57 18.28 -4.92
C GLY A 90 3.86 19.77 -5.00
N GLN A 91 3.00 20.56 -5.65
CA GLN A 91 3.14 22.02 -5.71
C GLN A 91 3.10 22.66 -4.31
N ASN A 92 2.22 22.16 -3.43
CA ASN A 92 2.08 22.71 -2.08
C ASN A 92 3.28 22.40 -1.17
N PHE A 93 3.81 21.18 -1.22
CA PHE A 93 4.82 20.72 -0.26
C PHE A 93 6.25 20.66 -0.82
N LEU A 94 6.39 20.55 -2.14
CA LEU A 94 7.66 20.44 -2.85
C LEU A 94 7.92 21.66 -3.76
N GLY A 95 7.12 22.74 -3.66
CA GLY A 95 7.26 23.92 -4.51
C GLY A 95 8.61 24.65 -4.40
N GLY A 96 9.38 24.39 -3.33
CA GLY A 96 10.76 24.87 -3.20
C GLY A 96 11.81 24.05 -3.96
N TYR A 97 11.43 22.90 -4.52
CA TYR A 97 12.31 22.07 -5.35
C TYR A 97 12.16 22.47 -6.82
N ASN A 98 13.29 22.62 -7.51
CA ASN A 98 13.30 22.80 -8.96
C ASN A 98 12.80 21.55 -9.70
N GLU A 99 12.94 20.38 -9.07
CA GLU A 99 12.56 19.10 -9.63
C GLU A 99 12.01 18.16 -8.54
N TYR A 100 10.93 17.47 -8.87
CA TYR A 100 10.44 16.31 -8.10
C TYR A 100 9.73 15.33 -9.05
N TYR A 101 9.28 14.20 -8.51
CA TYR A 101 8.67 13.13 -9.30
C TYR A 101 7.28 12.80 -8.80
N ILE A 102 6.36 12.46 -9.71
CA ILE A 102 5.08 11.85 -9.35
C ILE A 102 5.13 10.37 -9.74
N TYR A 103 5.27 9.51 -8.73
CA TYR A 103 5.27 8.06 -8.89
C TYR A 103 3.85 7.54 -9.07
N VAL A 104 3.70 6.58 -9.98
CA VAL A 104 2.45 5.86 -10.25
C VAL A 104 2.59 4.46 -9.67
N VAL A 105 1.61 4.02 -8.89
CA VAL A 105 1.69 2.88 -8.00
C VAL A 105 0.49 1.98 -8.23
N ALA A 106 0.73 0.68 -8.42
CA ALA A 106 -0.34 -0.29 -8.58
C ALA A 106 -1.09 -0.56 -7.27
N ALA A 107 -2.39 -0.85 -7.35
CA ALA A 107 -3.16 -1.31 -6.20
C ALA A 107 -2.59 -2.61 -5.61
N ALA A 108 -2.48 -2.68 -4.28
CA ALA A 108 -2.18 -3.91 -3.55
C ALA A 108 -2.62 -3.81 -2.08
N PRO A 109 -2.74 -4.96 -1.36
CA PRO A 109 -3.26 -4.96 0.01
C PRO A 109 -2.41 -4.24 1.07
N ASN A 110 -1.22 -3.73 0.73
CA ASN A 110 -0.48 -2.84 1.64
C ASN A 110 -1.05 -1.41 1.68
N LEU A 111 -1.89 -1.02 0.73
CA LEU A 111 -2.53 0.30 0.69
C LEU A 111 -3.81 0.29 1.52
N LEU A 112 -3.88 1.15 2.53
CA LEU A 112 -5.05 1.38 3.39
C LEU A 112 -5.72 2.70 3.04
N ASN A 113 -7.05 2.68 2.87
CA ASN A 113 -7.84 3.90 2.73
C ASN A 113 -7.89 4.63 4.09
N VAL A 114 -7.21 5.77 4.21
CA VAL A 114 -7.10 6.49 5.49
C VAL A 114 -8.46 6.95 5.98
N ASN A 115 -9.30 7.48 5.08
CA ASN A 115 -10.66 7.90 5.41
C ASN A 115 -11.55 6.72 5.78
N GLY A 116 -11.40 5.59 5.08
CA GLY A 116 -12.15 4.37 5.34
C GLY A 116 -11.81 3.75 6.71
N VAL A 117 -10.52 3.76 7.07
CA VAL A 117 -10.01 3.16 8.31
C VAL A 117 -10.19 4.09 9.52
N LEU A 118 -9.89 5.38 9.39
CA LEU A 118 -9.98 6.34 10.49
C LEU A 118 -11.37 7.00 10.62
N GLY A 119 -12.22 6.86 9.60
CA GLY A 119 -13.59 7.39 9.60
C GLY A 119 -13.62 8.89 9.92
N ARG A 120 -14.51 9.29 10.85
CA ARG A 120 -14.63 10.68 11.31
C ARG A 120 -13.38 11.24 12.00
N TYR A 121 -12.41 10.39 12.34
CA TYR A 121 -11.16 10.79 12.96
C TYR A 121 -10.03 10.96 11.94
N SER A 122 -10.29 10.81 10.64
CA SER A 122 -9.34 11.14 9.59
C SER A 122 -8.99 12.64 9.66
N PRO A 123 -7.72 13.04 9.84
CA PRO A 123 -7.34 14.44 10.02
C PRO A 123 -7.51 15.29 8.76
N HIS A 124 -7.34 14.68 7.59
CA HIS A 124 -7.32 15.37 6.29
C HIS A 124 -8.17 14.64 5.25
N PRO A 125 -9.50 14.57 5.43
CA PRO A 125 -10.36 13.75 4.58
C PRO A 125 -10.36 14.17 3.10
N ASP A 126 -10.17 15.45 2.82
CA ASP A 126 -10.18 15.99 1.46
C ASP A 126 -8.99 15.54 0.61
N GLU A 127 -7.92 15.02 1.23
CA GLU A 127 -6.74 14.54 0.51
C GLU A 127 -6.94 13.18 -0.16
N ASN A 128 -7.99 12.44 0.23
CA ASN A 128 -8.30 11.09 -0.27
C ASN A 128 -7.08 10.16 -0.21
N GLU A 129 -6.41 10.16 0.95
CA GLU A 129 -5.15 9.48 1.16
C GLU A 129 -5.31 7.96 1.18
N PHE A 130 -4.39 7.27 0.48
CA PHE A 130 -4.11 5.86 0.68
C PHE A 130 -2.69 5.69 1.21
N ALA A 131 -2.57 5.14 2.42
CA ALA A 131 -1.30 4.97 3.10
C ALA A 131 -0.75 3.56 2.88
N ALA A 132 0.46 3.45 2.33
CA ALA A 132 1.13 2.17 2.09
C ALA A 132 1.88 1.70 3.34
N LEU A 133 1.41 0.63 3.96
CA LEU A 133 2.04 -0.01 5.12
C LEU A 133 3.46 -0.49 4.78
N GLY A 134 4.45 0.03 5.51
CA GLY A 134 5.86 -0.28 5.30
C GLY A 134 6.49 0.33 4.05
N GLY A 135 5.75 1.20 3.35
CA GLY A 135 6.18 1.77 2.08
C GLY A 135 5.74 0.97 0.85
N ILE A 136 6.32 1.32 -0.29
CA ILE A 136 5.94 0.83 -1.60
C ILE A 136 7.16 0.18 -2.26
N PRO A 137 7.18 -1.14 -2.48
CA PRO A 137 8.30 -1.81 -3.15
C PRO A 137 8.46 -1.30 -4.58
N LEU A 138 9.70 -1.29 -5.07
CA LEU A 138 10.02 -0.87 -6.45
C LEU A 138 9.18 -1.63 -7.48
N SER A 139 8.91 -2.91 -7.25
CA SER A 139 8.12 -3.76 -8.15
C SER A 139 6.64 -3.36 -8.26
N GLN A 140 6.10 -2.60 -7.29
CA GLN A 140 4.73 -2.06 -7.30
C GLN A 140 4.63 -0.72 -8.02
N ILE A 141 5.74 -0.03 -8.24
CA ILE A 141 5.80 1.26 -8.92
C ILE A 141 5.73 1.02 -10.44
N ILE A 142 4.66 1.50 -11.07
CA ILE A 142 4.39 1.37 -12.51
C ILE A 142 5.33 2.26 -13.34
N GLY A 143 5.66 3.43 -12.80
CA GLY A 143 6.46 4.45 -13.48
C GLY A 143 6.40 5.77 -12.73
N TRP A 144 6.89 6.83 -13.38
CA TRP A 144 6.89 8.17 -12.81
C TRP A 144 6.80 9.25 -13.89
N TYR A 145 6.24 10.38 -13.50
CA TYR A 145 6.35 11.64 -14.22
C TYR A 145 7.42 12.50 -13.58
N ARG A 146 8.20 13.21 -14.40
CA ARG A 146 9.10 14.25 -13.93
C ARG A 146 8.33 15.56 -13.83
N VAL A 147 8.51 16.29 -12.75
CA VAL A 147 7.99 17.64 -12.59
C VAL A 147 9.17 18.59 -12.46
N PHE A 148 9.29 19.54 -13.39
CA PHE A 148 10.38 20.49 -13.44
C PHE A 148 9.81 21.92 -13.40
N PHE A 149 10.27 22.73 -12.45
CA PHE A 149 9.72 24.05 -12.13
C PHE A 149 8.17 24.05 -12.03
N GLY A 150 7.62 22.99 -11.42
CA GLY A 150 6.19 22.81 -11.20
C GLY A 150 5.38 22.33 -12.42
N VAL A 151 6.01 22.09 -13.56
CA VAL A 151 5.37 21.59 -14.78
C VAL A 151 5.67 20.11 -14.97
N ILE A 152 4.64 19.30 -15.22
CA ILE A 152 4.83 17.89 -15.60
C ILE A 152 5.46 17.86 -17.00
N GLU A 153 6.67 17.31 -17.09
CA GLU A 153 7.42 17.22 -18.35
C GLU A 153 7.17 15.88 -19.06
N GLY A 154 6.75 15.97 -20.33
CA GLY A 154 6.62 14.80 -21.19
C GLY A 154 5.59 13.76 -20.71
N GLY A 155 5.83 12.51 -21.08
CA GLY A 155 5.00 11.37 -20.68
C GLY A 155 5.57 10.61 -19.49
N MET A 156 4.78 9.66 -18.97
CA MET A 156 5.24 8.77 -17.91
C MET A 156 6.43 7.92 -18.37
N GLN A 157 7.50 7.93 -17.60
CA GLN A 157 8.60 7.00 -17.75
C GLN A 157 8.23 5.69 -17.05
N ARG A 158 8.24 4.58 -17.81
CA ARG A 158 7.90 3.25 -17.29
C ARG A 158 9.04 2.70 -16.43
N ASN A 159 8.68 2.17 -15.27
CA ASN A 159 9.61 1.42 -14.43
C ASN A 159 9.85 0.04 -15.04
N ARG A 160 11.11 -0.30 -15.37
CA ARG A 160 11.46 -1.61 -15.91
C ARG A 160 11.36 -2.72 -14.85
N ASP A 161 11.45 -2.35 -13.58
CA ASP A 161 11.36 -3.27 -12.44
C ASP A 161 9.91 -3.53 -12.01
N TYR A 162 8.93 -2.86 -12.63
CA TYR A 162 7.51 -3.09 -12.37
C TYR A 162 7.13 -4.54 -12.71
N ARG A 163 6.49 -5.22 -11.75
CA ARG A 163 6.04 -6.61 -11.91
C ARG A 163 4.53 -6.68 -12.00
N GLY A 164 3.98 -6.31 -13.16
CA GLY A 164 2.54 -6.31 -13.38
C GLY A 164 1.87 -7.66 -13.16
N ASP A 165 2.59 -8.76 -13.33
CA ASP A 165 2.17 -10.11 -12.96
C ASP A 165 1.92 -10.28 -11.45
N LEU A 166 2.79 -9.73 -10.60
CA LEU A 166 2.64 -9.76 -9.14
C LEU A 166 1.47 -8.93 -8.63
N PHE A 167 1.09 -7.86 -9.34
CA PHE A 167 0.07 -6.91 -8.89
C PHE A 167 -1.26 -7.01 -9.65
N ARG A 168 -1.32 -7.74 -10.77
CA ARG A 168 -2.55 -7.95 -11.53
C ARG A 168 -3.61 -8.62 -10.66
N GLY A 169 -4.82 -8.03 -10.69
CA GLY A 169 -5.99 -8.53 -9.96
C GLY A 169 -5.94 -8.27 -8.45
N LEU A 170 -4.92 -7.58 -7.95
CA LEU A 170 -4.90 -7.13 -6.56
C LEU A 170 -5.71 -5.84 -6.39
N THR A 171 -6.26 -5.68 -5.20
CA THR A 171 -6.92 -4.46 -4.75
C THR A 171 -6.23 -3.95 -3.49
N VAL A 172 -6.57 -2.72 -3.10
CA VAL A 172 -6.26 -2.18 -1.76
C VAL A 172 -6.84 -3.07 -0.67
N ALA A 173 -6.30 -2.97 0.55
CA ALA A 173 -6.86 -3.69 1.68
C ALA A 173 -8.27 -3.18 2.01
N PRO A 174 -9.22 -4.07 2.35
CA PRO A 174 -10.53 -3.66 2.85
C PRO A 174 -10.35 -2.88 4.17
N ASN A 175 -11.33 -2.02 4.49
CA ASN A 175 -11.23 -1.19 5.68
C ASN A 175 -11.19 -2.03 6.96
N GLU A 176 -11.86 -3.20 6.97
CA GLU A 176 -11.87 -4.13 8.09
C GLU A 176 -10.46 -4.54 8.55
N ASP A 177 -9.57 -4.82 7.61
CA ASP A 177 -8.17 -5.20 7.88
C ASP A 177 -7.39 -4.05 8.52
N GLY A 178 -7.79 -2.80 8.23
CA GLY A 178 -7.16 -1.60 8.76
C GLY A 178 -7.65 -1.17 10.15
N TYR A 179 -8.84 -1.57 10.60
CA TYR A 179 -9.41 -1.06 11.86
C TYR A 179 -8.57 -1.41 13.09
N GLN A 180 -7.98 -2.60 13.14
CA GLN A 180 -7.04 -3.00 14.20
C GLN A 180 -5.69 -2.26 14.13
N LEU A 181 -5.34 -1.74 12.94
CA LEU A 181 -4.11 -0.99 12.66
C LEU A 181 -4.28 0.53 12.76
N ALA A 182 -5.50 1.01 13.05
CA ALA A 182 -5.83 2.43 13.07
C ALA A 182 -4.88 3.23 13.98
N GLY A 183 -4.42 2.63 15.08
CA GLY A 183 -3.35 3.21 15.90
C GLY A 183 -3.77 4.39 16.77
N PHE A 184 -5.07 4.53 17.05
CA PHE A 184 -5.54 5.51 18.01
C PHE A 184 -4.89 5.30 19.39
N PRO A 185 -4.61 6.39 20.14
CA PRO A 185 -4.08 6.29 21.51
C PRO A 185 -4.94 5.40 22.42
N ALA A 186 -4.35 4.91 23.51
CA ALA A 186 -5.10 4.19 24.53
C ALA A 186 -6.28 5.04 25.06
N ASN A 187 -7.43 4.40 25.30
CA ASN A 187 -8.66 5.05 25.77
C ASN A 187 -9.28 6.09 24.82
N PHE A 188 -8.79 6.21 23.58
CA PHE A 188 -9.38 7.08 22.57
C PHE A 188 -10.83 6.65 22.26
N PRO A 189 -11.78 7.58 22.03
CA PRO A 189 -13.21 7.27 21.87
C PRO A 189 -13.50 6.21 20.80
N ALA A 190 -12.77 6.23 19.67
CA ALA A 190 -12.94 5.27 18.58
C ALA A 190 -12.93 3.81 19.08
N TRP A 191 -12.08 3.45 20.04
CA TRP A 191 -12.02 2.08 20.56
C TRP A 191 -13.30 1.60 21.28
N ARG A 192 -14.25 2.49 21.55
CA ARG A 192 -15.58 2.18 22.10
C ARG A 192 -16.71 2.30 21.08
N GLU A 193 -16.38 2.61 19.84
CA GLU A 193 -17.34 2.92 18.78
C GLU A 193 -17.20 1.91 17.65
N THR A 194 -18.32 1.55 17.02
CA THR A 194 -18.28 0.77 15.78
C THR A 194 -17.68 1.60 14.65
N PRO A 195 -16.81 1.04 13.79
CA PRO A 195 -16.45 -0.38 13.77
C PRO A 195 -15.29 -0.76 14.71
N TRP A 196 -14.44 0.17 15.13
CA TRP A 196 -13.17 -0.14 15.82
C TRP A 196 -13.34 -0.93 17.11
N SER A 197 -14.46 -0.81 17.83
CA SER A 197 -14.72 -1.57 19.05
C SER A 197 -14.66 -3.09 18.86
N THR A 198 -14.93 -3.61 17.67
CA THR A 198 -14.85 -5.06 17.37
C THR A 198 -13.45 -5.53 16.95
N PHE A 199 -12.56 -4.59 16.61
CA PHE A 199 -11.20 -4.86 16.12
C PHE A 199 -10.12 -4.34 17.09
N ALA A 200 -10.52 -3.74 18.20
CA ALA A 200 -9.61 -3.08 19.14
C ALA A 200 -8.60 -4.09 19.70
N PRO A 201 -7.28 -3.82 19.61
CA PRO A 201 -6.29 -4.61 20.33
C PRO A 201 -6.64 -4.64 21.82
N GLU A 202 -6.42 -5.77 22.48
CA GLU A 202 -6.87 -5.95 23.86
C GLU A 202 -6.29 -4.93 24.87
N GLN A 203 -5.21 -4.26 24.50
CA GLN A 203 -4.49 -3.23 25.24
C GLN A 203 -5.12 -1.83 25.07
N CYS A 204 -6.00 -1.64 24.08
CA CYS A 204 -6.52 -0.34 23.66
C CYS A 204 -7.93 -0.04 24.19
N GLY A 205 -8.68 -1.06 24.63
CA GLY A 205 -10.03 -0.92 25.19
C GLY A 205 -10.07 -0.29 26.60
N PRO A 206 -11.22 0.29 27.00
CA PRO A 206 -11.41 0.84 28.34
C PRO A 206 -11.45 -0.26 29.41
N ASN A 207 -10.90 0.01 30.60
CA ASN A 207 -10.83 -0.88 31.77
C ASN A 207 -9.88 -2.09 31.68
N LYS A 208 -8.57 -1.87 31.84
CA LYS A 208 -7.69 -2.90 32.42
C LYS A 208 -6.81 -2.31 33.52
N LYS A 209 -7.16 -2.63 34.77
CA LYS A 209 -6.42 -2.36 36.02
C LYS A 209 -5.10 -3.13 36.14
N THR A 210 -4.58 -3.68 35.04
CA THR A 210 -3.42 -4.55 35.06
C THR A 210 -2.35 -3.89 34.21
N ILE A 211 -1.16 -3.68 34.80
CA ILE A 211 0.06 -3.35 34.07
C ILE A 211 0.27 -4.50 33.07
N LYS A 212 -0.19 -4.33 31.83
CA LYS A 212 0.18 -5.22 30.74
C LYS A 212 1.60 -4.86 30.34
N GLU A 213 2.44 -5.86 30.10
CA GLU A 213 3.84 -5.68 29.67
C GLU A 213 3.96 -4.86 28.37
N LEU A 214 2.90 -4.76 27.56
CA LEU A 214 2.84 -3.92 26.35
C LEU A 214 1.75 -2.85 26.42
N SER A 215 2.11 -1.64 26.00
CA SER A 215 1.17 -0.52 25.77
C SER A 215 0.29 -0.77 24.53
N CYS A 216 -0.85 -0.06 24.42
CA CYS A 216 -1.69 -0.07 23.21
C CYS A 216 -0.87 0.26 21.95
N THR A 217 -0.01 1.29 22.00
CA THR A 217 0.89 1.66 20.90
C THR A 217 1.83 0.52 20.52
N SER A 218 2.43 -0.17 21.51
CA SER A 218 3.32 -1.30 21.26
C SER A 218 2.58 -2.48 20.61
N ALA A 219 1.33 -2.74 21.03
CA ALA A 219 0.49 -3.79 20.46
C ALA A 219 0.12 -3.49 19.01
N THR A 220 -0.36 -2.29 18.71
CA THR A 220 -0.69 -1.87 17.33
C THR A 220 0.55 -1.90 16.43
N ASN A 221 1.70 -1.42 16.90
CA ASN A 221 2.97 -1.49 16.15
C ASN A 221 3.35 -2.95 15.84
N ALA A 222 3.21 -3.87 16.80
CA ALA A 222 3.48 -5.29 16.59
C ALA A 222 2.54 -5.93 15.56
N LEU A 223 1.24 -5.62 15.62
CA LEU A 223 0.25 -6.08 14.63
C LEU A 223 0.58 -5.54 13.23
N SER A 224 0.93 -4.25 13.14
CA SER A 224 1.27 -3.62 11.86
C SER A 224 2.54 -4.23 11.24
N LYS A 225 3.55 -4.56 12.06
CA LYS A 225 4.74 -5.28 11.61
C LYS A 225 4.44 -6.70 11.15
N TYR A 226 3.52 -7.38 11.82
CA TYR A 226 3.06 -8.70 11.43
C TYR A 226 2.36 -8.69 10.07
N ASP A 227 1.48 -7.72 9.83
CA ASP A 227 0.78 -7.56 8.55
C ASP A 227 1.74 -7.18 7.42
N LEU A 228 2.70 -6.28 7.67
CA LEU A 228 3.77 -5.96 6.72
C LEU A 228 4.58 -7.21 6.35
N MET A 229 4.98 -8.01 7.35
CA MET A 229 5.70 -9.26 7.11
C MET A 229 4.88 -10.24 6.26
N ASN A 230 3.58 -10.36 6.52
CA ASN A 230 2.70 -11.24 5.74
C ASN A 230 2.54 -10.76 4.30
N PHE A 231 2.42 -9.45 4.08
CA PHE A 231 2.40 -8.87 2.74
C PHE A 231 3.69 -9.16 1.96
N LYS A 232 4.86 -8.96 2.58
CA LYS A 232 6.16 -9.31 1.95
C LYS A 232 6.28 -10.79 1.63
N LYS A 233 5.87 -11.66 2.56
CA LYS A 233 5.82 -13.11 2.33
C LYS A 233 4.88 -13.48 1.18
N PHE A 234 3.74 -12.81 1.08
CA PHE A 234 2.79 -13.01 0.00
C PHE A 234 3.40 -12.65 -1.36
N LEU A 235 4.04 -11.50 -1.49
CA LEU A 235 4.75 -11.12 -2.72
C LEU A 235 5.84 -12.12 -3.09
N LYS A 236 6.66 -12.53 -2.11
CA LYS A 236 7.70 -13.54 -2.32
C LYS A 236 7.14 -14.88 -2.82
N ARG A 237 6.02 -15.34 -2.22
CA ARG A 237 5.34 -16.58 -2.65
C ARG A 237 4.81 -16.48 -4.07
N ARG A 238 4.15 -15.37 -4.43
CA ARG A 238 3.67 -15.15 -5.81
C ARG A 238 4.82 -15.15 -6.80
N LEU A 239 5.92 -14.48 -6.46
CA LEU A 239 7.11 -14.44 -7.28
C LEU A 239 7.72 -15.83 -7.50
N THR A 240 7.87 -16.63 -6.44
CA THR A 240 8.37 -18.01 -6.55
C THR A 240 7.45 -18.87 -7.41
N LEU A 241 6.13 -18.78 -7.23
CA LEU A 241 5.17 -19.55 -8.01
C LEU A 241 5.29 -19.24 -9.52
N MET A 242 5.49 -17.97 -9.87
CA MET A 242 5.66 -17.56 -11.26
C MET A 242 6.95 -18.08 -11.89
N PHE A 243 8.05 -18.14 -11.12
CA PHE A 243 9.28 -18.76 -11.61
C PHE A 243 9.10 -20.25 -11.88
N LEU A 244 8.45 -20.99 -10.97
CA LEU A 244 8.21 -22.43 -11.14
C LEU A 244 7.32 -22.74 -12.36
N ILE A 245 6.24 -21.98 -12.56
CA ILE A 245 5.36 -22.16 -13.73
C ILE A 245 6.13 -21.89 -15.03
N SER A 246 7.00 -20.86 -15.04
CA SER A 246 7.81 -20.54 -16.22
C SER A 246 8.84 -21.63 -16.54
N GLU A 247 9.39 -22.30 -15.53
CA GLU A 247 10.31 -23.43 -15.72
C GLU A 247 9.57 -24.67 -16.23
N ASP A 248 8.39 -24.98 -15.68
CA ASP A 248 7.56 -26.09 -16.16
C ASP A 248 7.11 -25.87 -17.61
N ASP A 249 6.70 -24.65 -17.98
CA ASP A 249 6.37 -24.31 -19.37
C ASP A 249 7.58 -24.47 -20.30
N PHE A 250 8.78 -24.08 -19.85
CA PHE A 250 10.01 -24.26 -20.63
C PHE A 250 10.34 -25.75 -20.84
N ILE A 251 10.20 -26.57 -19.79
CA ILE A 251 10.44 -28.03 -19.87
C ILE A 251 9.39 -28.68 -20.76
N ASN A 252 8.11 -28.32 -20.66
CA ASN A 252 7.07 -28.90 -21.51
C ASN A 252 7.24 -28.53 -23.00
N VAL A 253 7.75 -27.33 -23.31
CA VAL A 253 7.98 -26.90 -24.71
C VAL A 253 9.26 -27.49 -25.33
N HIS A 254 10.25 -27.87 -24.51
CA HIS A 254 11.56 -28.32 -24.97
C HIS A 254 11.93 -29.77 -24.60
N GLY A 255 11.18 -30.41 -23.69
CA GLY A 255 11.38 -31.78 -23.24
C GLY A 255 10.92 -32.84 -24.25
N ASP A 256 9.99 -32.50 -25.15
CA ASP A 256 9.50 -33.37 -26.22
C ASP A 256 10.46 -33.46 -27.43
N ARG A 257 11.68 -32.92 -27.36
CA ARG A 257 12.66 -32.96 -28.46
C ARG A 257 13.74 -34.04 -28.32
N ASN A 258 13.58 -34.99 -27.41
CA ASN A 258 14.51 -36.11 -27.26
C ASN A 258 13.78 -37.47 -27.33
N GLU A 259 13.14 -37.74 -28.46
CA GLU A 259 12.99 -39.11 -28.95
C GLU A 259 13.48 -39.12 -30.40
N PHE A 260 14.71 -39.57 -30.62
CA PHE A 260 15.19 -40.37 -31.77
C PHE A 260 16.64 -40.80 -31.53
#